data_AF-A0A0M3J975-F1
#
_entry.id   AF-A0A0M3J975-F1
#
_cell.length_a   1.000
_cell.length_b   1.000
_cell.length_c   1.000
_cell.angle_alpha   90.00
_cell.angle_beta   90.00
_cell.angle_gamma   90.00
#
_symmetry.space_group_name_H-M   'P 1'
#
loop_
_entity.id
_entity.type
_entity.pdbx_description
1 polymer ?
#
loop_
_entity_poly.entity_id
_entity_poly.type
_entity_poly.pdbx_seq_one_letter_code
_entity_poly.pdbx_strand_id
1 'polypeptide(L)'
;LILDCSNGVGASKFRELVTHLFEKSLHVEFINEKGPLNEKCGADFVKISQTFPRGFEKVNAMERCASFDGDADRLVYFYKNKNAEFRCSMRLHETDLNCFTVYIQFEFFIRIIEFLKPFQQLIGCGLDKELSLVIVQTGYANGNSTKYIREEMGLEVKMVPTGVKHLHHEASKYDIGVYFEANGHGTVTFSDHFHEIISRFKIELKRLRGFSSLINEVVGDAMCDLLVVEILLRHYDWSVDDWAQKLYTDAASCQLKVKVRSIHQLSD
;
A
#
# COMPACT_ATOMS: atom_id res chain seq x y z
N LEU A 1 12.19 -4.97 9.23
CA LEU A 1 11.04 -4.04 9.11
C LEU A 1 10.79 -3.45 10.47
N ILE A 2 10.63 -2.13 10.58
CA ILE A 2 10.22 -1.47 11.82
C ILE A 2 8.74 -1.11 11.66
N LEU A 3 7.89 -1.57 12.58
CA LEU A 3 6.44 -1.49 12.47
C LEU A 3 5.86 -0.67 13.62
N ASP A 4 5.22 0.43 13.26
CA ASP A 4 4.39 1.24 14.15
C ASP A 4 2.99 0.64 14.23
N CYS A 5 2.61 0.22 15.43
CA CYS A 5 1.35 -0.49 15.66
C CYS A 5 0.23 0.41 16.18
N SER A 6 0.38 1.75 16.15
CA SER A 6 -0.66 2.70 16.55
C SER A 6 -1.15 2.62 17.99
N ASN A 7 -0.47 1.88 18.86
CA ASN A 7 -0.98 1.41 20.15
C ASN A 7 -2.33 0.67 20.01
N GLY A 8 -2.58 0.09 18.84
CA GLY A 8 -3.81 -0.58 18.45
C GLY A 8 -3.77 -2.09 18.62
N VAL A 9 -4.87 -2.74 18.24
CA VAL A 9 -5.00 -4.21 18.37
C VAL A 9 -4.02 -4.96 17.45
N GLY A 10 -3.62 -4.33 16.34
CA GLY A 10 -2.73 -4.89 15.33
C GLY A 10 -1.38 -5.36 15.88
N ALA A 11 -0.85 -4.72 16.93
CA ALA A 11 0.41 -5.12 17.57
C ALA A 11 0.39 -6.58 18.02
N SER A 12 -0.63 -6.93 18.82
CA SER A 12 -0.74 -8.26 19.42
C SER A 12 -0.99 -9.35 18.37
N LYS A 13 -1.84 -9.04 17.39
CA LYS A 13 -2.28 -9.97 16.35
C LYS A 13 -1.21 -10.23 15.32
N PHE A 14 -0.51 -9.19 14.88
CA PHE A 14 0.59 -9.39 13.94
C PHE A 14 1.79 -10.08 14.61
N ARG A 15 2.04 -9.82 15.90
CA ARG A 15 3.05 -10.57 16.66
C ARG A 15 2.73 -12.05 16.72
N GLU A 16 1.49 -12.42 17.02
CA GLU A 16 1.01 -13.80 16.99
C GLU A 16 1.19 -14.42 15.59
N LEU A 17 0.75 -13.73 14.54
CA LEU A 17 0.93 -14.14 13.15
C LEU A 17 2.40 -14.42 12.80
N VAL A 18 3.32 -13.53 13.18
CA VAL A 18 4.76 -13.66 12.91
C VAL A 18 5.35 -14.92 13.57
N THR A 19 4.79 -15.40 14.69
CA THR A 19 5.26 -16.66 15.32
C THR A 19 4.94 -17.91 14.50
N HIS A 20 3.95 -17.83 13.60
CA HIS A 20 3.58 -18.93 12.70
C HIS A 20 4.31 -18.88 11.36
N LEU A 21 5.05 -17.81 11.08
CA LEU A 21 5.88 -17.72 9.89
C LEU A 21 7.15 -18.58 10.04
N PHE A 22 7.71 -19.06 8.93
CA PHE A 22 8.96 -19.80 8.95
C PHE A 22 10.07 -18.99 9.65
N GLU A 23 10.86 -19.64 10.50
CA GLU A 23 11.96 -18.96 11.19
C GLU A 23 12.84 -18.18 10.20
N LYS A 24 13.17 -16.93 10.55
CA LYS A 24 14.00 -16.00 9.76
C LYS A 24 13.39 -15.54 8.43
N SER A 25 12.12 -15.81 8.15
CA SER A 25 11.45 -15.30 6.95
C SER A 25 11.22 -13.78 7.00
N LEU A 26 10.83 -13.24 8.15
CA LEU A 26 10.59 -11.83 8.37
C LEU A 26 11.01 -11.41 9.79
N HIS A 27 11.89 -10.41 9.89
CA HIS A 27 12.25 -9.79 11.17
C HIS A 27 11.52 -8.46 11.33
N VAL A 28 10.68 -8.38 12.37
CA VAL A 28 9.85 -7.21 12.67
C VAL A 28 10.23 -6.66 14.04
N GLU A 29 10.61 -5.39 14.08
CA GLU A 29 10.73 -4.61 15.31
C GLU A 29 9.42 -3.84 15.50
N PHE A 30 8.77 -4.02 16.65
CA PHE A 30 7.47 -3.43 16.94
C PHE A 30 7.66 -2.17 17.79
N ILE A 31 7.00 -1.09 17.41
CA ILE A 31 6.98 0.20 18.11
C ILE A 31 5.51 0.61 18.32
N ASN A 32 5.26 1.41 19.36
CA ASN A 32 3.92 1.87 19.74
C ASN A 32 2.95 0.70 19.96
N GLU A 33 3.32 -0.21 20.87
CA GLU A 33 2.48 -1.36 21.24
C GLU A 33 1.59 -1.07 22.45
N LYS A 34 1.94 -0.06 23.26
CA LYS A 34 1.29 0.27 24.54
C LYS A 34 1.29 1.78 24.71
N GLY A 35 0.10 2.37 24.69
CA GLY A 35 -0.08 3.81 24.83
C GLY A 35 -1.47 4.26 24.38
N PRO A 36 -1.70 5.57 24.29
CA PRO A 36 -2.94 6.11 23.75
C PRO A 36 -3.07 5.77 22.25
N LEU A 37 -4.24 5.27 21.85
CA LEU A 37 -4.55 4.86 20.49
C LEU A 37 -4.36 6.03 19.50
N ASN A 38 -3.60 5.82 18.43
CA ASN A 38 -3.34 6.80 17.35
C ASN A 38 -2.75 8.14 17.82
N GLU A 39 -2.11 8.21 18.99
CA GLU A 39 -1.51 9.44 19.49
C GLU A 39 -0.13 9.70 18.88
N LYS A 40 -0.08 10.58 17.86
CA LYS A 40 1.14 10.93 17.11
C LYS A 40 1.84 9.70 16.49
N CYS A 41 1.04 8.69 16.16
CA CYS A 41 1.45 7.47 15.50
C CYS A 41 0.30 6.96 14.61
N GLY A 42 0.64 6.01 13.74
CA GLY A 42 -0.29 5.31 12.88
C GLY A 42 -0.36 5.79 11.44
N ALA A 43 -0.97 4.96 10.60
CA ALA A 43 -1.08 5.18 9.16
C ALA A 43 -1.65 6.57 8.82
N ASP A 44 -2.77 6.95 9.47
CA ASP A 44 -3.41 8.26 9.26
C ASP A 44 -2.49 9.42 9.68
N PHE A 45 -1.80 9.29 10.82
CA PHE A 45 -0.86 10.31 11.28
C PHE A 45 0.26 10.49 10.25
N VAL A 46 0.95 9.40 9.89
CA VAL A 46 2.06 9.41 8.94
C VAL A 46 1.64 9.97 7.58
N LYS A 47 0.46 9.58 7.08
CA LYS A 47 -0.05 10.04 5.77
C LYS A 47 -0.40 11.53 5.77
N ILE A 48 -1.03 12.02 6.84
CA ILE A 48 -1.53 13.41 6.91
C ILE A 48 -0.41 14.37 7.32
N SER A 49 0.32 14.05 8.38
CA SER A 49 1.38 14.93 8.89
C SER A 49 2.62 14.90 8.00
N GLN A 50 2.83 13.81 7.26
CA GLN A 50 4.06 13.55 6.53
C GLN A 50 5.28 13.73 7.44
N THR A 51 5.22 13.13 8.64
CA THR A 51 6.33 13.07 9.61
C THR A 51 6.49 11.66 10.17
N PHE A 52 7.64 11.39 10.79
CA PHE A 52 7.83 10.17 11.56
C PHE A 52 6.83 10.09 12.73
N PRO A 53 6.27 8.90 13.00
CA PRO A 53 5.50 8.67 14.20
C PRO A 53 6.43 8.68 15.43
N ARG A 54 5.86 8.89 16.61
CA ARG A 54 6.59 8.83 17.88
C ARG A 54 7.37 7.51 18.02
N GLY A 55 8.60 7.57 18.49
CA GLY A 55 9.46 6.39 18.71
C GLY A 55 10.36 6.03 17.52
N PHE A 56 10.22 6.72 16.38
CA PHE A 56 11.02 6.49 15.18
C PHE A 56 12.20 7.46 15.03
N GLU A 57 12.55 8.22 16.08
CA GLU A 57 13.56 9.29 16.01
C GLU A 57 14.97 8.75 15.75
N LYS A 58 15.23 7.49 16.10
CA LYS A 58 16.55 6.82 15.98
C LYS A 58 16.66 5.86 14.80
N VAL A 59 15.65 5.82 13.92
CA VAL A 59 15.67 4.96 12.74
C VAL A 59 16.80 5.37 11.80
N ASN A 60 17.57 4.37 11.34
CA ASN A 60 18.67 4.62 10.42
C ASN A 60 18.15 4.95 9.03
N ALA A 61 18.97 5.66 8.25
CA ALA A 61 18.65 5.91 6.86
C ALA A 61 18.49 4.58 6.09
N MET A 62 17.49 4.53 5.22
CA MET A 62 17.13 3.39 4.35
C MET A 62 16.54 2.18 5.07
N GLU A 63 16.17 2.30 6.35
CA GLU A 63 15.40 1.26 7.03
C GLU A 63 13.93 1.29 6.59
N ARG A 64 13.39 0.11 6.26
CA ARG A 64 11.97 -0.08 5.94
C ARG A 64 11.13 0.13 7.18
N CYS A 65 10.23 1.09 7.12
CA CYS A 65 9.24 1.35 8.15
C CYS A 65 7.82 1.19 7.60
N ALA A 66 6.91 0.71 8.44
CA ALA A 66 5.49 0.65 8.15
C ALA A 66 4.68 1.11 9.36
N SER A 67 3.48 1.63 9.12
CA SER A 67 2.48 1.95 10.15
C SER A 67 1.16 1.27 9.80
N PHE A 68 0.59 0.58 10.80
CA PHE A 68 -0.83 0.25 10.82
C PHE A 68 -1.64 1.42 11.35
N ASP A 69 -2.95 1.44 11.15
CA ASP A 69 -3.86 2.20 11.99
C ASP A 69 -4.35 1.39 13.20
N GLY A 70 -5.31 1.92 13.95
CA GLY A 70 -5.70 1.38 15.27
C GLY A 70 -6.28 -0.03 15.23
N ASP A 71 -7.05 -0.35 14.20
CA ASP A 71 -7.68 -1.64 13.93
C ASP A 71 -6.97 -2.45 12.83
N ALA A 72 -5.92 -1.90 12.23
CA ALA A 72 -5.05 -2.54 11.24
C ALA A 72 -5.76 -2.89 9.93
N ASP A 73 -6.64 -2.00 9.44
CA ASP A 73 -7.24 -2.06 8.10
C ASP A 73 -6.49 -1.20 7.07
N ARG A 74 -5.55 -0.36 7.53
CA ARG A 74 -4.68 0.49 6.70
C ARG A 74 -3.21 0.20 6.89
N LEU A 75 -2.48 0.27 5.79
CA LEU A 75 -1.03 0.14 5.76
C LEU A 75 -0.36 1.32 5.05
N VAL A 76 0.61 1.95 5.71
CA VAL A 76 1.49 2.96 5.10
C VAL A 76 2.94 2.55 5.29
N TYR A 77 3.71 2.51 4.21
CA TYR A 77 5.17 2.38 4.26
C TYR A 77 5.86 3.74 4.16
N PHE A 78 7.04 3.85 4.78
CA PHE A 78 7.89 5.05 4.78
C PHE A 78 9.35 4.69 5.11
N TYR A 79 10.28 5.62 4.87
CA TYR A 79 11.69 5.45 5.24
C TYR A 79 12.41 6.79 5.43
N LYS A 80 13.58 6.75 6.08
CA LYS A 80 14.48 7.91 6.15
C LYS A 80 15.41 7.90 4.94
N ASN A 81 15.31 8.91 4.09
CA ASN A 81 16.22 9.05 2.94
C ASN A 81 17.61 9.52 3.39
N LYS A 82 18.69 9.02 2.77
CA LYS A 82 20.07 9.47 2.99
C LYS A 82 20.32 10.89 2.45
N ASN A 83 19.68 11.24 1.33
CA ASN A 83 19.88 12.50 0.63
C ASN A 83 18.69 13.41 0.90
N ALA A 84 18.90 14.32 1.85
CA ALA A 84 17.88 15.22 2.36
C ALA A 84 17.24 16.18 1.34
N GLU A 85 17.72 16.22 0.09
CA GLU A 85 17.39 17.31 -0.82
C GLU A 85 16.29 17.04 -1.85
N PHE A 86 15.86 15.79 -2.10
CA PHE A 86 15.18 15.51 -3.37
C PHE A 86 13.69 15.14 -3.38
N ARG A 87 13.00 14.97 -2.23
CA ARG A 87 11.57 14.52 -2.28
C ARG A 87 10.58 15.17 -1.32
N CYS A 88 11.00 16.00 -0.36
CA CYS A 88 10.07 16.84 0.39
C CYS A 88 10.04 18.25 -0.21
N SER A 89 9.19 18.46 -1.22
CA SER A 89 8.75 19.80 -1.62
C SER A 89 7.76 20.37 -0.60
N MET A 90 8.14 20.46 0.68
CA MET A 90 7.50 21.33 1.66
C MET A 90 8.55 21.83 2.64
N ARG A 91 9.20 22.94 2.28
CA ARG A 91 9.81 23.85 3.27
C ARG A 91 8.65 24.51 4.02
N LEU A 92 8.26 23.94 5.15
CA LEU A 92 7.64 24.71 6.23
C LEU A 92 8.72 25.01 7.27
N HIS A 93 8.68 26.25 7.72
CA HIS A 93 9.71 26.92 8.50
C HIS A 93 10.20 26.14 9.74
N GLU A 94 11.50 26.31 9.98
CA GLU A 94 12.21 26.26 11.27
C GLU A 94 12.64 24.88 11.84
N THR A 95 13.93 24.61 11.60
CA THR A 95 14.90 23.99 12.53
C THR A 95 14.79 22.49 12.87
N ASP A 96 14.50 21.61 11.91
CA ASP A 96 14.96 20.22 12.01
C ASP A 96 15.44 19.67 10.66
N LEU A 97 16.75 19.46 10.57
CA LEU A 97 17.51 18.92 9.43
C LEU A 97 17.28 17.40 9.20
N ASN A 98 16.06 16.91 9.37
CA ASN A 98 15.71 15.51 9.12
C ASN A 98 14.73 15.44 7.94
N CYS A 99 15.26 15.62 6.74
CA CYS A 99 14.46 15.44 5.53
C CYS A 99 13.97 13.99 5.43
N PHE A 100 12.66 13.88 5.39
CA PHE A 100 11.89 12.66 5.47
C PHE A 100 11.40 12.29 4.07
N THR A 101 11.19 11.01 3.80
CA THR A 101 10.44 10.58 2.62
C THR A 101 9.37 9.61 3.11
N VAL A 102 8.17 10.15 3.37
CA VAL A 102 6.94 9.37 3.27
C VAL A 102 6.68 9.06 1.80
N TYR A 103 5.75 8.14 1.55
CA TYR A 103 5.23 7.71 0.25
C TYR A 103 5.80 6.39 -0.24
N ILE A 104 5.29 5.29 0.32
CA ILE A 104 5.41 3.98 -0.34
C ILE A 104 4.09 3.20 -0.37
N GLN A 105 2.95 3.90 -0.36
CA GLN A 105 1.65 3.25 -0.43
C GLN A 105 1.18 3.02 -1.87
N PHE A 106 1.22 4.04 -2.72
CA PHE A 106 0.84 3.85 -4.12
C PHE A 106 1.90 3.09 -4.93
N GLU A 107 3.17 3.23 -4.59
CA GLU A 107 4.21 2.41 -5.20
C GLU A 107 4.06 0.91 -4.87
N PHE A 108 3.45 0.56 -3.73
CA PHE A 108 3.09 -0.83 -3.39
C PHE A 108 1.99 -1.31 -4.32
N PHE A 109 0.96 -0.48 -4.48
CA PHE A 109 -0.13 -0.74 -5.41
C PHE A 109 0.40 -0.95 -6.83
N ILE A 110 1.27 -0.08 -7.34
CA ILE A 110 1.93 -0.28 -8.64
C ILE A 110 2.68 -1.62 -8.69
N ARG A 111 3.32 -2.03 -7.60
CA ARG A 111 4.06 -3.29 -7.52
C ARG A 111 3.17 -4.52 -7.50
N ILE A 112 2.05 -4.50 -6.77
CA ILE A 112 0.99 -5.49 -6.91
C ILE A 112 0.58 -5.53 -8.37
N ILE A 113 0.30 -4.38 -8.98
CA ILE A 113 -0.15 -4.32 -10.36
C ILE A 113 0.90 -4.86 -11.32
N GLU A 114 2.19 -4.57 -11.15
CA GLU A 114 3.28 -5.13 -11.97
C GLU A 114 3.42 -6.63 -11.80
N PHE A 115 3.31 -7.12 -10.57
CA PHE A 115 3.27 -8.54 -10.28
C PHE A 115 2.04 -9.21 -10.93
N LEU A 116 0.92 -8.47 -11.03
CA LEU A 116 -0.33 -8.90 -11.65
C LEU A 116 -0.43 -8.61 -13.17
N LYS A 117 0.42 -7.76 -13.72
CA LYS A 117 0.42 -7.32 -15.12
C LYS A 117 0.85 -8.47 -16.02
N PRO A 118 0.32 -8.56 -17.26
CA PRO A 118 -0.14 -9.84 -17.80
C PRO A 118 0.98 -10.87 -17.64
N PHE A 119 0.81 -11.68 -16.60
CA PHE A 119 1.88 -12.42 -15.97
C PHE A 119 2.70 -13.17 -17.00
N GLN A 120 4.04 -13.13 -16.93
CA GLN A 120 4.86 -14.09 -17.68
C GLN A 120 4.36 -15.54 -17.51
N GLN A 121 3.73 -15.84 -16.37
CA GLN A 121 3.03 -17.09 -16.09
C GLN A 121 1.73 -17.27 -16.92
N LEU A 122 0.87 -16.24 -17.05
CA LEU A 122 -0.34 -16.29 -17.89
C LEU A 122 0.00 -16.25 -19.38
N ILE A 123 0.93 -15.39 -19.81
CA ILE A 123 1.45 -15.35 -21.19
C ILE A 123 2.07 -16.71 -21.55
N GLY A 124 2.85 -17.30 -20.64
CA GLY A 124 3.42 -18.63 -20.81
C GLY A 124 2.38 -19.75 -20.95
N CYS A 125 1.14 -19.50 -20.52
CA CYS A 125 -0.01 -20.40 -20.66
C CYS A 125 -1.01 -19.96 -21.76
N GLY A 126 -0.78 -18.82 -22.43
CA GLY A 126 -1.72 -18.23 -23.41
C GLY A 126 -3.01 -17.65 -22.81
N LEU A 127 -3.00 -17.30 -21.52
CA LEU A 127 -4.17 -16.84 -20.75
C LEU A 127 -4.22 -15.32 -20.56
N ASP A 128 -3.31 -14.57 -21.20
CA ASP A 128 -3.15 -13.12 -21.02
C ASP A 128 -4.38 -12.30 -21.43
N LYS A 129 -5.25 -12.88 -22.25
CA LYS A 129 -6.52 -12.29 -22.69
C LYS A 129 -7.75 -12.93 -22.07
N GLU A 130 -7.57 -13.98 -21.27
CA GLU A 130 -8.69 -14.66 -20.62
C GLU A 130 -9.14 -13.93 -19.35
N LEU A 131 -8.22 -13.29 -18.63
CA LEU A 131 -8.53 -12.58 -17.38
C LEU A 131 -8.54 -11.07 -17.56
N SER A 132 -9.63 -10.44 -17.15
CA SER A 132 -9.78 -8.99 -17.11
C SER A 132 -9.16 -8.41 -15.82
N LEU A 133 -8.39 -7.32 -15.95
CA LEU A 133 -7.74 -6.63 -14.84
C LEU A 133 -8.19 -5.17 -14.82
N VAL A 134 -8.60 -4.67 -13.65
CA VAL A 134 -8.90 -3.25 -13.44
C VAL A 134 -8.16 -2.69 -12.23
N ILE A 135 -7.78 -1.43 -12.38
CA ILE A 135 -7.22 -0.60 -11.33
C ILE A 135 -8.27 0.44 -10.93
N VAL A 136 -8.70 0.45 -9.68
CA VAL A 136 -9.69 1.42 -9.19
C VAL A 136 -9.04 2.39 -8.22
N GLN A 137 -9.20 3.69 -8.49
CA GLN A 137 -8.63 4.78 -7.71
C GLN A 137 -9.72 5.80 -7.34
N THR A 138 -9.44 6.64 -6.35
CA THR A 138 -10.26 7.79 -5.98
C THR A 138 -9.57 9.10 -6.38
N GLY A 139 -10.28 10.22 -6.25
CA GLY A 139 -9.71 11.56 -6.51
C GLY A 139 -8.53 11.97 -5.61
N TYR A 140 -8.21 11.19 -4.56
CA TYR A 140 -7.03 11.42 -3.72
C TYR A 140 -5.75 10.74 -4.25
N ALA A 141 -5.84 9.90 -5.28
CA ALA A 141 -4.67 9.29 -5.88
C ALA A 141 -3.76 10.36 -6.51
N ASN A 142 -2.44 10.18 -6.38
CA ASN A 142 -1.50 11.09 -7.02
C ASN A 142 -1.63 10.98 -8.54
N GLY A 143 -1.73 12.13 -9.23
CA GLY A 143 -1.90 12.14 -10.69
C GLY A 143 -0.78 11.41 -11.44
N ASN A 144 0.46 11.43 -10.93
CA ASN A 144 1.58 10.70 -11.54
C ASN A 144 1.44 9.18 -11.38
N SER A 145 0.79 8.70 -10.32
CA SER A 145 0.48 7.27 -10.16
C SER A 145 -0.49 6.80 -11.25
N THR A 146 -1.58 7.55 -11.47
CA THR A 146 -2.56 7.25 -12.52
C THR A 146 -1.93 7.33 -13.90
N LYS A 147 -1.08 8.34 -14.13
CA LYS A 147 -0.34 8.51 -15.38
C LYS A 147 0.57 7.31 -15.65
N TYR A 148 1.35 6.87 -14.66
CA TYR A 148 2.23 5.72 -14.77
C TYR A 148 1.46 4.45 -15.16
N ILE A 149 0.33 4.18 -14.50
CA ILE A 149 -0.48 2.98 -14.78
C ILE A 149 -1.07 3.01 -16.20
N ARG A 150 -1.53 4.18 -16.66
CA ARG A 150 -2.13 4.30 -18.00
C ARG A 150 -1.09 4.30 -19.11
N GLU A 151 -0.03 5.09 -18.96
CA GLU A 151 0.92 5.36 -20.05
C GLU A 151 2.07 4.35 -20.09
N GLU A 152 2.69 4.05 -18.94
CA GLU A 152 3.82 3.12 -18.87
C GLU A 152 3.33 1.68 -18.74
N MET A 153 2.27 1.46 -17.96
CA MET A 153 1.70 0.13 -17.82
C MET A 153 0.63 -0.18 -18.88
N GLY A 154 0.03 0.79 -19.56
CA GLY A 154 -1.01 0.49 -20.55
C GLY A 154 -2.24 -0.21 -19.95
N LEU A 155 -2.51 0.00 -18.65
CA LEU A 155 -3.63 -0.60 -17.94
C LEU A 155 -4.79 0.40 -17.79
N GLU A 156 -6.00 -0.15 -17.73
CA GLU A 156 -7.19 0.65 -17.46
C GLU A 156 -7.24 1.08 -16.00
N VAL A 157 -7.52 2.37 -15.77
CA VAL A 157 -7.76 2.94 -14.44
C VAL A 157 -9.14 3.57 -14.37
N LYS A 158 -9.98 3.07 -13.47
CA LYS A 158 -11.30 3.62 -13.15
C LYS A 158 -11.22 4.56 -11.95
N MET A 159 -11.83 5.73 -12.08
CA MET A 159 -11.96 6.69 -10.98
C MET A 159 -13.36 6.61 -10.40
N VAL A 160 -13.46 6.44 -9.07
CA VAL A 160 -14.73 6.34 -8.34
C VAL A 160 -14.78 7.33 -7.17
N PRO A 161 -15.97 7.63 -6.61
CA PRO A 161 -16.08 8.38 -5.37
C PRO A 161 -15.33 7.70 -4.21
N THR A 162 -14.97 8.49 -3.19
CA THR A 162 -14.23 7.99 -2.03
C THR A 162 -15.05 7.02 -1.21
N GLY A 163 -14.37 6.07 -0.57
CA GLY A 163 -14.98 5.03 0.23
C GLY A 163 -14.94 3.65 -0.44
N VAL A 164 -14.51 2.67 0.36
CA VAL A 164 -14.24 1.28 -0.03
C VAL A 164 -15.42 0.63 -0.74
N LYS A 165 -16.66 0.99 -0.39
CA LYS A 165 -17.87 0.48 -1.06
C LYS A 165 -17.88 0.78 -2.57
N HIS A 166 -17.47 1.99 -2.97
CA HIS A 166 -17.44 2.37 -4.38
C HIS A 166 -16.29 1.69 -5.12
N LEU A 167 -15.13 1.61 -4.47
CA LEU A 167 -13.94 0.94 -4.98
C LEU A 167 -14.19 -0.55 -5.22
N HIS A 168 -14.68 -1.24 -4.20
CA HIS A 168 -15.00 -2.67 -4.26
C HIS A 168 -16.07 -2.95 -5.32
N HIS A 169 -17.15 -2.17 -5.37
CA HIS A 169 -18.21 -2.35 -6.36
C HIS A 169 -17.72 -2.25 -7.82
N GLU A 170 -16.77 -1.36 -8.10
CA GLU A 170 -16.16 -1.27 -9.43
C GLU A 170 -15.15 -2.39 -9.68
N ALA A 171 -14.34 -2.73 -8.68
CA ALA A 171 -13.31 -3.78 -8.77
C ALA A 171 -13.91 -5.17 -9.04
N SER A 172 -15.03 -5.50 -8.39
CA SER A 172 -15.71 -6.80 -8.53
C SER A 172 -16.35 -7.04 -9.91
N LYS A 173 -16.32 -6.06 -10.83
CA LYS A 173 -16.82 -6.24 -12.21
C LYS A 173 -15.81 -6.95 -13.12
N TYR A 174 -14.60 -7.19 -12.62
CA TYR A 174 -13.48 -7.72 -13.37
C TYR A 174 -12.93 -8.98 -12.70
N ASP A 175 -12.12 -9.76 -13.41
CA ASP A 175 -11.56 -10.99 -12.87
C ASP A 175 -10.49 -10.75 -11.81
N ILE A 176 -9.75 -9.65 -11.96
CA ILE A 176 -8.78 -9.16 -10.99
C ILE A 176 -9.05 -7.66 -10.81
N GLY A 177 -9.52 -7.29 -9.63
CA GLY A 177 -9.80 -5.90 -9.29
C GLY A 177 -8.85 -5.41 -8.20
N VAL A 178 -7.96 -4.49 -8.53
CA VAL A 178 -7.02 -3.92 -7.56
C VAL A 178 -7.52 -2.53 -7.15
N TYR A 179 -7.76 -2.30 -5.86
CA TYR A 179 -8.19 -1.00 -5.39
C TYR A 179 -7.52 -0.61 -4.07
N PHE A 180 -6.98 0.60 -4.01
CA PHE A 180 -6.38 1.17 -2.80
C PHE A 180 -6.67 2.67 -2.74
N GLU A 181 -7.06 3.14 -1.57
CA GLU A 181 -7.13 4.56 -1.25
C GLU A 181 -5.76 5.09 -0.80
N ALA A 182 -5.56 6.40 -0.96
CA ALA A 182 -4.36 7.11 -0.55
C ALA A 182 -4.12 7.13 0.97
N ASN A 183 -5.02 6.55 1.77
CA ASN A 183 -4.85 6.39 3.22
C ASN A 183 -4.32 4.99 3.59
N GLY A 184 -4.32 4.03 2.66
CA GLY A 184 -3.81 2.66 2.87
C GLY A 184 -4.86 1.59 3.00
N HIS A 185 -6.13 1.96 2.89
CA HIS A 185 -7.21 1.00 2.85
C HIS A 185 -7.33 0.50 1.41
N GLY A 186 -7.23 -0.81 1.21
CA GLY A 186 -7.46 -1.43 -0.08
C GLY A 186 -7.26 -2.92 -0.05
N THR A 187 -7.57 -3.57 -1.16
CA THR A 187 -7.26 -4.99 -1.36
C THR A 187 -7.34 -5.33 -2.85
N VAL A 188 -7.21 -6.62 -3.16
CA VAL A 188 -7.44 -7.19 -4.48
C VAL A 188 -8.60 -8.18 -4.42
N THR A 189 -9.53 -8.07 -5.36
CA THR A 189 -10.65 -9.00 -5.53
C THR A 189 -10.41 -9.92 -6.70
N PHE A 190 -10.88 -11.16 -6.60
CA PHE A 190 -10.85 -12.13 -7.68
C PHE A 190 -12.24 -12.63 -8.03
N SER A 191 -12.50 -12.89 -9.32
CA SER A 191 -13.77 -13.50 -9.76
C SER A 191 -13.77 -15.02 -9.58
N ASP A 192 -14.95 -15.62 -9.63
CA ASP A 192 -15.09 -17.09 -9.72
C ASP A 192 -14.33 -17.64 -10.94
N HIS A 193 -14.39 -16.93 -12.07
CA HIS A 193 -13.68 -17.28 -13.29
C HIS A 193 -12.15 -17.28 -13.10
N PHE A 194 -11.60 -16.31 -12.35
CA PHE A 194 -10.20 -16.36 -11.94
C PHE A 194 -9.86 -17.63 -11.17
N HIS A 195 -10.65 -17.98 -10.15
CA HIS A 195 -10.40 -19.18 -9.35
C HIS A 195 -10.51 -20.47 -10.18
N GLU A 196 -11.44 -20.54 -11.14
CA GLU A 196 -11.54 -21.64 -12.08
C GLU A 196 -10.24 -21.82 -12.89
N ILE A 197 -9.71 -20.74 -13.45
CA ILE A 197 -8.44 -20.77 -14.21
C ILE A 197 -7.27 -21.19 -13.31
N ILE A 198 -7.13 -20.57 -12.14
CA ILE A 198 -6.06 -20.89 -11.19
C ILE A 198 -6.12 -22.35 -10.73
N SER A 199 -7.32 -22.92 -10.60
CA SER A 199 -7.50 -24.33 -10.23
C SER A 199 -7.04 -25.31 -11.31
N ARG A 200 -7.09 -24.90 -12.59
CA ARG A 200 -6.66 -25.70 -13.75
C ARG A 200 -5.15 -25.71 -13.92
N PHE A 201 -4.48 -24.59 -13.69
CA PHE A 201 -3.03 -24.39 -13.92
C PHE A 201 -2.25 -24.28 -12.61
N LYS A 202 -2.32 -25.30 -11.76
CA LYS A 202 -1.83 -25.25 -10.37
C LYS A 202 -0.33 -25.02 -10.23
N ILE A 203 0.47 -25.50 -11.18
CA ILE A 203 1.95 -25.44 -11.11
C ILE A 203 2.43 -24.15 -11.75
N GLU A 204 1.92 -23.85 -12.93
CA GLU A 204 2.27 -22.71 -13.77
C GLU A 204 1.87 -21.41 -13.10
N LEU A 205 0.73 -21.39 -12.38
CA LEU A 205 0.19 -20.22 -11.70
C LEU A 205 0.40 -20.29 -10.17
N LYS A 206 1.37 -21.07 -9.70
CA LYS A 206 1.62 -21.27 -8.25
C LYS A 206 1.80 -19.96 -7.49
N ARG A 207 2.48 -18.97 -8.08
CA ARG A 207 2.71 -17.67 -7.41
C ARG A 207 1.44 -16.84 -7.32
N LEU A 208 0.67 -16.79 -8.40
CA LEU A 208 -0.61 -16.07 -8.45
C LEU A 208 -1.65 -16.72 -7.53
N ARG A 209 -1.66 -18.04 -7.44
CA ARG A 209 -2.44 -18.78 -6.44
C ARG A 209 -2.00 -18.44 -5.01
N GLY A 210 -0.70 -18.40 -4.76
CA GLY A 210 -0.16 -18.02 -3.45
C GLY A 210 -0.55 -16.58 -3.06
N PHE A 211 -0.50 -15.66 -4.02
CA PHE A 211 -0.91 -14.27 -3.84
C PHE A 211 -2.41 -14.15 -3.51
N SER A 212 -3.29 -14.76 -4.31
CA SER A 212 -4.74 -14.76 -4.06
C SER A 212 -5.10 -15.46 -2.74
N SER A 213 -4.34 -16.45 -2.31
CA SER A 213 -4.55 -17.10 -1.01
C SER A 213 -4.06 -16.27 0.19
N LEU A 214 -3.21 -15.26 -0.04
CA LEU A 214 -2.62 -14.43 1.02
C LEU A 214 -3.39 -13.13 1.21
N ILE A 215 -3.83 -12.50 0.13
CA ILE A 215 -4.54 -11.23 0.19
C ILE A 215 -5.98 -11.42 0.69
N ASN A 216 -6.47 -10.47 1.50
CA ASN A 216 -7.82 -10.56 2.05
C ASN A 216 -8.83 -9.94 1.09
N GLU A 217 -9.59 -10.76 0.36
CA GLU A 217 -10.50 -10.28 -0.69
C GLU A 217 -11.73 -9.50 -0.16
N VAL A 218 -12.01 -9.58 1.14
CA VAL A 218 -13.27 -9.07 1.73
C VAL A 218 -13.16 -7.61 2.14
N VAL A 219 -12.04 -7.24 2.78
CA VAL A 219 -11.81 -5.90 3.36
C VAL A 219 -10.31 -5.63 3.41
N GLY A 220 -9.91 -4.35 3.50
CA GLY A 220 -8.52 -3.98 3.73
C GLY A 220 -7.95 -4.67 4.97
N ASP A 221 -6.77 -5.26 4.81
CA ASP A 221 -6.09 -6.03 5.84
C ASP A 221 -4.60 -5.67 5.80
N ALA A 222 -4.22 -4.78 6.72
CA ALA A 222 -2.87 -4.24 6.74
C ALA A 222 -1.81 -5.32 6.98
N MET A 223 -2.17 -6.42 7.65
CA MET A 223 -1.24 -7.53 7.93
C MET A 223 -0.98 -8.34 6.67
N CYS A 224 -2.04 -8.72 5.96
CA CYS A 224 -1.91 -9.39 4.66
C CYS A 224 -1.18 -8.52 3.65
N ASP A 225 -1.53 -7.24 3.56
CA ASP A 225 -0.88 -6.28 2.67
C ASP A 225 0.61 -6.15 2.98
N LEU A 226 1.00 -6.08 4.26
CA LEU A 226 2.39 -6.02 4.69
C LEU A 226 3.17 -7.28 4.26
N LEU A 227 2.58 -8.46 4.44
CA LEU A 227 3.22 -9.71 3.98
C LEU A 227 3.38 -9.72 2.46
N VAL A 228 2.38 -9.24 1.72
CA VAL A 228 2.46 -9.10 0.26
C VAL A 228 3.59 -8.13 -0.12
N VAL A 229 3.71 -6.96 0.52
CA VAL A 229 4.81 -6.01 0.27
C VAL A 229 6.16 -6.69 0.46
N GLU A 230 6.39 -7.33 1.62
CA GLU A 230 7.69 -7.92 1.92
C GLU A 230 8.03 -9.10 0.98
N ILE A 231 7.02 -9.87 0.53
CA ILE A 231 7.20 -10.92 -0.48
C ILE A 231 7.59 -10.31 -1.83
N LEU A 232 6.92 -9.24 -2.26
CA LEU A 232 7.22 -8.58 -3.53
C LEU A 232 8.62 -7.95 -3.52
N LEU A 233 8.99 -7.24 -2.45
CA LEU A 233 10.33 -6.68 -2.30
C LEU A 233 11.40 -7.77 -2.35
N ARG A 234 11.15 -8.91 -1.68
CA ARG A 234 12.06 -10.07 -1.74
C ARG A 234 12.09 -10.72 -3.13
N HIS A 235 10.96 -10.78 -3.83
CA HIS A 235 10.87 -11.39 -5.16
C HIS A 235 11.71 -10.65 -6.19
N TYR A 236 11.69 -9.31 -6.14
CA TYR A 236 12.43 -8.46 -7.05
C TYR A 236 13.84 -8.11 -6.57
N ASP A 237 14.23 -8.54 -5.36
CA ASP A 237 15.47 -8.15 -4.68
C ASP A 237 15.62 -6.62 -4.56
N TRP A 238 14.54 -5.96 -4.14
CA TRP A 238 14.47 -4.51 -4.04
C TRP A 238 14.66 -4.02 -2.62
N SER A 239 15.52 -3.02 -2.47
CA SER A 239 15.54 -2.18 -1.28
C SER A 239 14.35 -1.21 -1.26
N VAL A 240 14.15 -0.54 -0.13
CA VAL A 240 13.14 0.52 -0.01
C VAL A 240 13.42 1.70 -0.94
N ASP A 241 14.69 1.92 -1.28
CA ASP A 241 15.09 2.98 -2.20
C ASP A 241 14.84 2.62 -3.65
N ASP A 242 15.13 1.37 -4.02
CA ASP A 242 14.83 0.84 -5.34
C ASP A 242 13.34 0.98 -5.61
N TRP A 243 12.53 0.65 -4.60
CA TRP A 243 11.09 0.78 -4.65
C TRP A 243 10.64 2.24 -4.86
N ALA A 244 11.20 3.18 -4.08
CA ALA A 244 10.96 4.61 -4.22
C ALA A 244 11.37 5.19 -5.58
N GLN A 245 12.50 4.75 -6.13
CA GLN A 245 13.11 5.45 -7.26
C GLN A 245 12.76 4.86 -8.63
N LYS A 246 12.47 3.56 -8.72
CA LYS A 246 12.39 2.86 -10.02
C LYS A 246 11.03 2.93 -10.71
N LEU A 247 10.00 3.49 -10.07
CA LEU A 247 8.64 3.51 -10.62
C LEU A 247 8.28 4.84 -11.24
N TYR A 248 7.82 5.74 -10.40
CA TYR A 248 7.40 7.06 -10.79
C TYR A 248 7.70 7.99 -9.61
N THR A 249 7.66 9.29 -9.86
CA THR A 249 7.79 10.28 -8.79
C THR A 249 6.43 10.92 -8.59
N ASP A 250 5.93 10.92 -7.36
CA ASP A 250 4.69 11.62 -7.01
C ASP A 250 4.76 13.10 -7.42
N ALA A 251 3.67 13.63 -7.96
CA ALA A 251 3.50 15.07 -8.11
C ALA A 251 3.39 15.72 -6.72
N ALA A 252 3.89 16.95 -6.57
CA ALA A 252 3.71 17.70 -5.33
C ALA A 252 2.22 17.84 -4.99
N SER A 253 1.84 17.43 -3.79
CA SER A 253 0.45 17.43 -3.34
C SER A 253 0.34 17.82 -1.86
N CYS A 254 -0.80 18.41 -1.49
CA CYS A 254 -1.09 18.81 -0.12
C CYS A 254 -2.56 18.52 0.18
N GLN A 255 -2.83 18.00 1.38
CA GLN A 255 -4.18 17.77 1.89
C GLN A 255 -4.37 18.58 3.17
N LEU A 256 -5.34 19.50 3.15
CA LEU A 256 -5.64 20.37 4.29
C LEU A 256 -7.05 20.10 4.81
N LYS A 257 -7.19 20.05 6.13
CA LYS A 257 -8.49 19.96 6.79
C LYS A 257 -8.99 21.37 7.12
N VAL A 258 -10.01 21.82 6.40
CA VAL A 258 -10.63 23.14 6.62
C VAL A 258 -11.83 22.99 7.56
N LYS A 259 -11.84 23.75 8.67
CA LYS A 259 -12.99 23.84 9.56
C LYS A 259 -14.02 24.79 8.96
N VAL A 260 -15.24 24.32 8.74
CA VAL A 260 -16.36 25.11 8.23
C VAL A 260 -17.52 25.10 9.23
N ARG A 261 -18.41 26.10 9.14
CA ARG A 261 -19.61 26.17 10.00
C ARG A 261 -20.61 25.04 9.70
N SER A 262 -20.77 24.69 8.43
CA SER A 262 -21.58 23.58 7.96
C SER A 262 -21.03 23.05 6.64
N ILE A 263 -20.96 21.72 6.49
CA ILE A 263 -20.50 21.06 5.26
C ILE A 263 -21.55 21.11 4.13
N HIS A 264 -22.82 21.38 4.45
CA HIS A 264 -23.93 21.42 3.49
C HIS A 264 -24.05 22.76 2.74
N GLN A 265 -23.21 23.74 3.06
CA GLN A 265 -23.21 25.07 2.42
C GLN A 265 -22.20 25.18 1.26
N LEU A 266 -21.45 24.11 0.98
CA LEU A 266 -20.44 24.07 -0.09
C LEU A 266 -20.94 23.40 -1.38
N SER A 267 -22.21 23.03 -1.41
CA SER A 267 -22.89 22.44 -2.55
C SER A 267 -23.85 23.47 -3.14
N ASP A 268 -23.29 24.50 -3.77
CA ASP A 268 -23.99 25.43 -4.67
C ASP A 268 -23.45 25.25 -6.09
#